data_AF-A0A815YJC5-F1
#
_entry.id   AF-A0A815YJC5-F1
#
_cell.length_a   1.000
_cell.length_b   1.000
_cell.length_c   1.000
_cell.angle_alpha   90.00
_cell.angle_beta   90.00
_cell.angle_gamma   90.00
#
_symmetry.space_group_name_H-M   'P 1'
#
loop_
_entity.id
_entity.type
_entity.pdbx_description
1 polymer ?
#
loop_
_entity_poly.entity_id
_entity_poly.type
_entity_poly.pdbx_seq_one_letter_code
_entity_poly.pdbx_strand_id
1 'polypeptide(L)'
;MQTFAVFLSFILISIYPVMGGINLATFQQEALAQHNYYRQQIHCTTAMTLNSSISTMAQNYAQYLAANNIFNHSRVSGYGENLYYSWSSASIISLNGSEPTVAWYNEIASYNYNSPGFSSSTGHFTQVVWSDSIQLGIGVALTSDNKTAYVVANYYPPGNYANQFAAKVPPVCSVATTTSSPSTSSSSSSSNPSSSSTSSGSTSTSSSSSSSSSGSNQSTSTAGSGSTSNTPSTTGAANSAPINWSYYFYNLWAALVIISVHFH
;
A
#
# COMPACT_ATOMS: atom_id res chain seq x y z
N MET A 1 -38.50 -31.76 43.13
CA MET A 1 -37.88 -31.48 41.81
C MET A 1 -37.12 -30.18 41.93
N GLN A 2 -35.81 -30.17 41.69
CA GLN A 2 -35.02 -28.94 41.76
C GLN A 2 -33.89 -29.01 40.72
N THR A 3 -34.09 -28.30 39.61
CA THR A 3 -33.18 -28.30 38.47
C THR A 3 -32.08 -27.28 38.68
N PHE A 4 -30.85 -27.73 38.93
CA PHE A 4 -29.66 -26.88 38.90
C PHE A 4 -29.26 -26.62 37.45
N ALA A 5 -29.34 -25.36 37.01
CA ALA A 5 -28.79 -24.91 35.74
C ALA A 5 -27.28 -24.67 35.91
N VAL A 6 -26.45 -25.54 35.33
CA VAL A 6 -25.01 -25.34 35.27
C VAL A 6 -24.69 -24.39 34.10
N PHE A 7 -24.39 -23.13 34.42
CA PHE A 7 -23.82 -22.21 33.44
C PHE A 7 -22.37 -22.61 33.13
N LEU A 8 -22.21 -23.38 32.05
CA LEU A 8 -20.92 -23.62 31.41
C LEU A 8 -20.39 -22.31 30.83
N SER A 9 -19.61 -21.59 31.64
CA SER A 9 -18.74 -20.51 31.17
C SER A 9 -17.66 -21.14 30.28
N PHE A 10 -17.94 -21.17 28.98
CA PHE A 10 -16.92 -21.45 27.97
C PHE A 10 -15.94 -20.27 27.95
N ILE A 11 -14.93 -20.34 28.82
CA ILE A 11 -13.71 -19.56 28.65
C ILE A 11 -13.08 -20.05 27.34
N LEU A 12 -13.34 -19.32 26.26
CA LEU A 12 -12.58 -19.42 25.02
C LEU A 12 -11.15 -18.94 25.32
N ILE A 13 -10.36 -19.84 25.91
CA ILE A 13 -8.91 -19.77 25.79
C ILE A 13 -8.65 -19.96 24.30
N SER A 14 -8.57 -18.85 23.58
CA SER A 14 -8.07 -18.84 22.22
C SER A 14 -6.60 -19.19 22.30
N ILE A 15 -6.30 -20.49 22.26
CA ILE A 15 -4.95 -21.01 22.13
C ILE A 15 -4.52 -20.67 20.71
N TYR A 16 -4.13 -19.41 20.49
CA TYR A 16 -3.34 -19.05 19.34
C TYR A 16 -2.08 -19.92 19.43
N PRO A 17 -1.86 -20.87 18.50
CA PRO A 17 -0.62 -21.61 18.50
C PRO A 17 0.51 -20.59 18.41
N VAL A 18 1.53 -20.76 19.25
CA VAL A 18 2.75 -19.96 19.17
C VAL A 18 3.46 -20.40 17.89
N MET A 19 3.09 -19.77 16.78
CA MET A 19 3.72 -19.92 15.47
C MET A 19 5.23 -19.72 15.68
N GLY A 20 6.04 -20.72 15.33
CA GLY A 20 7.42 -20.87 15.82
C GLY A 20 8.20 -19.57 15.98
N GLY A 21 8.31 -19.08 17.22
CA GLY A 21 9.02 -17.84 17.60
C GLY A 21 8.46 -16.50 17.08
N ILE A 22 7.49 -16.51 16.16
CA ILE A 22 6.99 -15.28 15.49
C ILE A 22 5.90 -14.62 16.34
N ASN A 23 6.18 -13.41 16.83
CA ASN A 23 5.15 -12.55 17.40
C ASN A 23 4.34 -11.89 16.26
N LEU A 24 3.10 -12.34 16.05
CA LEU A 24 2.23 -11.86 14.98
C LEU A 24 1.97 -10.34 15.04
N ALA A 25 1.83 -9.77 16.23
CA ALA A 25 1.57 -8.33 16.38
C ALA A 25 2.81 -7.51 15.96
N THR A 26 4.02 -7.93 16.37
CA THR A 26 5.27 -7.31 15.91
C THR A 26 5.41 -7.44 14.40
N PHE A 27 5.23 -8.64 13.86
CA PHE A 27 5.32 -8.91 12.41
C PHE A 27 4.36 -8.01 11.59
N GLN A 28 3.12 -7.85 12.05
CA GLN A 28 2.13 -6.97 11.41
C GLN A 28 2.59 -5.51 11.39
N GLN A 29 3.15 -5.00 12.50
CA GLN A 29 3.62 -3.62 12.60
C GLN A 29 4.89 -3.38 11.76
N GLU A 30 5.82 -4.34 11.72
CA GLU A 30 7.01 -4.27 10.86
C GLU A 30 6.62 -4.22 9.37
N ALA A 31 5.68 -5.07 8.96
CA ALA A 31 5.14 -5.06 7.60
C ALA A 31 4.44 -3.74 7.25
N LEU A 32 3.59 -3.22 8.14
CA LEU A 32 2.93 -1.92 7.95
C LEU A 32 3.96 -0.79 7.85
N ALA A 33 4.95 -0.76 8.73
CA ALA A 33 6.01 0.23 8.73
C ALA A 33 6.81 0.19 7.42
N GLN A 34 7.13 -1.00 6.91
CA GLN A 34 7.84 -1.13 5.63
C GLN A 34 6.99 -0.70 4.43
N HIS A 35 5.69 -1.03 4.39
CA HIS A 35 4.77 -0.50 3.37
C HIS A 35 4.73 1.03 3.41
N ASN A 36 4.56 1.60 4.61
CA ASN A 36 4.44 3.03 4.82
C ASN A 36 5.74 3.80 4.60
N TYR A 37 6.90 3.16 4.76
CA TYR A 37 8.19 3.69 4.34
C TYR A 37 8.24 3.88 2.82
N TYR A 38 8.02 2.82 2.04
CA TYR A 38 8.02 2.91 0.57
C TYR A 38 6.99 3.91 0.07
N ARG A 39 5.76 3.84 0.58
CA ARG A 39 4.66 4.71 0.17
C ARG A 39 4.93 6.18 0.43
N GLN A 40 5.30 6.57 1.65
CA GLN A 40 5.45 7.98 1.99
C GLN A 40 6.83 8.55 1.61
N GLN A 41 7.91 7.81 1.88
CA GLN A 41 9.28 8.32 1.76
C GLN A 41 9.84 8.17 0.34
N ILE A 42 9.41 7.14 -0.39
CA ILE A 42 9.92 6.86 -1.74
C ILE A 42 8.92 7.23 -2.84
N HIS A 43 7.60 7.09 -2.60
CA HIS A 43 6.55 7.30 -3.59
C HIS A 43 5.57 8.47 -3.30
N CYS A 44 5.76 9.18 -2.19
CA CYS A 44 4.97 10.36 -1.80
C CYS A 44 3.44 10.13 -1.83
N THR A 45 3.02 8.91 -1.48
CA THR A 45 1.62 8.47 -1.47
C THR A 45 1.12 8.12 -0.08
N THR A 46 -0.20 8.10 0.08
CA THR A 46 -0.91 8.00 1.36
C THR A 46 -0.51 6.75 2.14
N ALA A 47 -0.24 6.91 3.43
CA ALA A 47 0.00 5.79 4.35
C ALA A 47 -1.21 4.84 4.43
N MET A 48 -0.94 3.54 4.55
CA MET A 48 -1.94 2.55 4.94
C MET A 48 -2.09 2.50 6.46
N THR A 49 -3.20 1.93 6.91
CA THR A 49 -3.44 1.54 8.31
C THR A 49 -3.67 0.03 8.42
N LEU A 50 -3.29 -0.59 9.53
CA LEU A 50 -3.65 -1.98 9.80
C LEU A 50 -5.14 -2.09 10.14
N ASN A 51 -5.86 -2.98 9.45
CA ASN A 51 -7.23 -3.36 9.78
C ASN A 51 -7.22 -4.76 10.42
N SER A 52 -7.75 -4.87 11.64
CA SER A 52 -7.78 -6.13 12.40
C SER A 52 -8.56 -7.24 11.70
N SER A 53 -9.72 -6.93 11.11
CA SER A 53 -10.56 -7.90 10.40
C SER A 53 -9.90 -8.42 9.12
N ILE A 54 -9.23 -7.54 8.37
CA ILE A 54 -8.45 -7.94 7.18
C ILE A 54 -7.23 -8.77 7.62
N SER A 55 -6.54 -8.39 8.69
CA SER A 55 -5.45 -9.18 9.26
C SER A 55 -5.88 -10.57 9.74
N THR A 56 -7.07 -10.71 10.34
CA THR A 56 -7.62 -12.03 10.70
C THR A 56 -7.89 -12.88 9.46
N MET A 57 -8.43 -12.29 8.38
CA MET A 57 -8.63 -12.98 7.11
C MET A 57 -7.31 -13.48 6.50
N ALA A 58 -6.31 -12.58 6.41
CA ALA A 58 -4.98 -12.90 5.92
C ALA A 58 -4.29 -13.98 6.78
N GLN A 59 -4.43 -13.92 8.10
CA GLN A 59 -3.88 -14.90 9.03
C GLN A 59 -4.50 -16.29 8.88
N ASN A 60 -5.82 -16.36 8.73
CA ASN A 60 -6.52 -17.62 8.48
C ASN A 60 -6.09 -18.22 7.13
N TYR A 61 -5.89 -17.39 6.11
CA TYR A 61 -5.43 -17.87 4.80
C TYR A 61 -3.97 -18.32 4.83
N ALA A 62 -3.08 -17.60 5.52
CA ALA A 62 -1.68 -18.03 5.71
C ALA A 62 -1.62 -19.41 6.39
N GLN A 63 -2.44 -19.64 7.43
CA GLN A 63 -2.57 -20.95 8.10
C GLN A 63 -3.08 -22.03 7.14
N TYR A 64 -4.04 -21.72 6.27
CA TYR A 64 -4.51 -22.65 5.25
C TYR A 64 -3.43 -23.02 4.23
N LEU A 65 -2.64 -22.05 3.73
CA LEU A 65 -1.51 -22.30 2.83
C LEU A 65 -0.46 -23.21 3.49
N ALA A 66 -0.08 -22.90 4.74
CA ALA A 66 0.90 -23.67 5.50
C ALA A 66 0.42 -25.09 5.84
N ALA A 67 -0.85 -25.27 6.20
CA ALA A 67 -1.42 -26.58 6.54
C ALA A 67 -1.55 -27.52 5.32
N ASN A 68 -1.69 -26.96 4.12
CA ASN A 68 -1.85 -27.73 2.87
C ASN A 68 -0.56 -27.75 2.01
N ASN A 69 0.48 -27.00 2.40
CA ASN A 69 1.73 -26.82 1.67
C ASN A 69 1.51 -26.41 0.19
N ILE A 70 0.65 -25.39 0.00
CA ILE A 70 0.29 -24.83 -1.31
C ILE A 70 0.60 -23.34 -1.36
N PHE A 71 0.85 -22.81 -2.57
CA PHE A 71 1.08 -21.39 -2.80
C PHE A 71 0.16 -20.92 -3.93
N ASN A 72 -1.03 -20.44 -3.56
CA ASN A 72 -2.08 -19.99 -4.47
C ASN A 72 -2.86 -18.84 -3.83
N HIS A 73 -3.42 -17.95 -4.67
CA HIS A 73 -4.27 -16.85 -4.21
C HIS A 73 -5.61 -17.32 -3.63
N SER A 74 -6.10 -16.62 -2.62
CA SER A 74 -7.38 -16.91 -1.93
C SER A 74 -8.60 -16.72 -2.80
N ARG A 75 -8.50 -15.84 -3.81
CA ARG A 75 -9.59 -15.40 -4.69
C ARG A 75 -10.78 -14.77 -3.93
N VAL A 76 -10.58 -14.31 -2.69
CA VAL A 76 -11.60 -13.57 -1.94
C VAL A 76 -11.87 -12.24 -2.65
N SER A 77 -13.13 -11.99 -3.00
CA SER A 77 -13.53 -10.77 -3.69
C SER A 77 -13.49 -9.55 -2.77
N GLY A 78 -13.18 -8.38 -3.35
CA GLY A 78 -13.19 -7.10 -2.63
C GLY A 78 -11.87 -6.71 -1.95
N TYR A 79 -10.83 -7.55 -2.02
CA TYR A 79 -9.48 -7.25 -1.52
C TYR A 79 -8.43 -7.50 -2.59
N GLY A 80 -7.36 -6.69 -2.56
CA GLY A 80 -6.10 -7.03 -3.24
C GLY A 80 -5.36 -8.09 -2.44
N GLU A 81 -4.42 -8.80 -3.04
CA GLU A 81 -3.64 -9.83 -2.35
C GLU A 81 -2.22 -9.95 -2.89
N ASN A 82 -1.23 -9.90 -2.00
CA ASN A 82 0.14 -10.31 -2.26
C ASN A 82 0.45 -11.56 -1.41
N LEU A 83 1.18 -12.50 -2.00
CA LEU A 83 1.64 -13.71 -1.33
C LEU A 83 3.16 -13.77 -1.31
N TYR A 84 3.71 -14.30 -0.23
CA TYR A 84 5.14 -14.57 -0.09
C TYR A 84 5.33 -15.90 0.63
N TYR A 85 6.40 -16.61 0.31
CA TYR A 85 6.85 -17.73 1.11
C TYR A 85 8.37 -17.73 1.22
N SER A 86 8.88 -18.29 2.32
CA SER A 86 10.30 -18.59 2.49
C SER A 86 10.46 -20.02 2.96
N TRP A 87 11.58 -20.66 2.61
CA TRP A 87 11.91 -22.02 3.00
C TRP A 87 13.34 -22.10 3.55
N SER A 88 13.53 -22.93 4.57
CA SER A 88 14.82 -23.21 5.18
C SER A 88 14.97 -24.72 5.44
N SER A 89 16.20 -25.22 5.35
CA SER A 89 16.52 -26.60 5.72
C SER A 89 16.45 -26.83 7.24
N ALA A 90 16.66 -25.77 8.02
CA ALA A 90 16.50 -25.69 9.48
C ALA A 90 15.18 -24.99 9.85
N SER A 91 14.71 -25.17 11.07
CA SER A 91 13.49 -24.50 11.55
C SER A 91 13.65 -22.97 11.54
N ILE A 92 12.67 -22.29 10.96
CA ILE A 92 12.47 -20.85 11.04
C ILE A 92 12.05 -20.54 12.49
N ILE A 93 12.94 -19.86 13.22
CA ILE A 93 12.71 -19.43 14.61
C ILE A 93 12.30 -17.96 14.72
N SER A 94 12.39 -17.21 13.61
CA SER A 94 12.05 -15.80 13.48
C SER A 94 11.89 -15.46 11.99
N LEU A 95 10.95 -14.57 11.67
CA LEU A 95 10.81 -13.95 10.36
C LEU A 95 10.43 -12.48 10.59
N ASN A 96 11.10 -11.52 9.93
CA ASN A 96 10.79 -10.11 10.09
C ASN A 96 9.64 -9.71 9.15
N GLY A 97 8.69 -8.90 9.63
CA GLY A 97 7.55 -8.44 8.83
C GLY A 97 7.92 -7.55 7.64
N SER A 98 9.12 -6.96 7.64
CA SER A 98 9.62 -6.20 6.50
C SER A 98 10.03 -7.10 5.31
N GLU A 99 10.52 -8.32 5.53
CA GLU A 99 11.09 -9.18 4.48
C GLU A 99 10.14 -9.45 3.29
N PRO A 100 8.86 -9.84 3.49
CA PRO A 100 7.90 -10.00 2.40
C PRO A 100 7.66 -8.70 1.63
N THR A 101 7.59 -7.58 2.37
CA THR A 101 7.33 -6.25 1.79
C THR A 101 8.49 -5.77 0.93
N VAL A 102 9.74 -6.02 1.37
CA VAL A 102 10.96 -5.75 0.58
C VAL A 102 10.97 -6.62 -0.68
N ALA A 103 10.68 -7.92 -0.56
CA ALA A 103 10.63 -8.84 -1.70
C ALA A 103 9.60 -8.41 -2.76
N TRP A 104 8.38 -8.07 -2.34
CA TRP A 104 7.35 -7.53 -3.23
C TRP A 104 7.73 -6.19 -3.86
N TYR A 105 8.34 -5.28 -3.09
CA TYR A 105 8.73 -3.97 -3.59
C TYR A 105 9.86 -4.04 -4.62
N ASN A 106 10.81 -4.96 -4.48
CA ASN A 106 11.97 -5.09 -5.37
C ASN A 106 11.60 -5.37 -6.85
N GLU A 107 10.38 -5.83 -7.12
CA GLU A 107 9.81 -5.90 -8.46
C GLU A 107 9.76 -4.55 -9.19
N ILE A 108 9.89 -3.41 -8.49
CA ILE A 108 10.05 -2.07 -9.08
C ILE A 108 11.16 -2.03 -10.15
N ALA A 109 12.21 -2.84 -9.99
CA ALA A 109 13.30 -2.95 -10.97
C ALA A 109 12.86 -3.46 -12.34
N SER A 110 11.69 -4.12 -12.43
CA SER A 110 11.07 -4.59 -13.67
C SER A 110 9.90 -3.71 -14.15
N TYR A 111 9.50 -2.68 -13.41
CA TYR A 111 8.31 -1.88 -13.73
C TYR A 111 8.62 -0.70 -14.66
N ASN A 112 8.00 -0.70 -15.85
CA ASN A 112 8.18 0.35 -16.84
C ASN A 112 7.08 1.43 -16.72
N TYR A 113 7.40 2.55 -16.08
CA TYR A 113 6.48 3.70 -15.97
C TYR A 113 6.07 4.32 -17.31
N ASN A 114 6.82 4.12 -18.40
CA ASN A 114 6.44 4.58 -19.74
C ASN A 114 5.45 3.64 -20.45
N SER A 115 5.24 2.43 -19.90
CA SER A 115 4.26 1.44 -20.39
C SER A 115 3.54 0.81 -19.18
N PRO A 116 2.81 1.61 -18.39
CA PRO A 116 2.27 1.18 -17.10
C PRO A 116 1.16 0.14 -17.28
N GLY A 117 1.21 -0.95 -16.52
CA GLY A 117 0.26 -2.05 -16.62
C GLY A 117 0.59 -3.21 -15.69
N PHE A 118 -0.19 -4.27 -15.79
CA PHE A 118 0.05 -5.51 -15.05
C PHE A 118 1.11 -6.37 -15.72
N SER A 119 2.03 -6.91 -14.92
CA SER A 119 2.89 -8.05 -15.27
C SER A 119 2.92 -9.01 -14.08
N SER A 120 3.09 -10.31 -14.33
CA SER A 120 3.36 -11.30 -13.29
C SER A 120 4.67 -11.04 -12.52
N SER A 121 5.57 -10.21 -13.08
CA SER A 121 6.82 -9.80 -12.45
C SER A 121 6.75 -8.43 -11.73
N THR A 122 5.60 -7.77 -11.70
CA THR A 122 5.43 -6.44 -11.07
C THR A 122 4.15 -6.27 -10.25
N GLY A 123 3.27 -7.28 -10.25
CA GLY A 123 1.97 -7.21 -9.60
C GLY A 123 2.05 -6.99 -8.09
N HIS A 124 3.08 -7.49 -7.41
CA HIS A 124 3.22 -7.30 -5.98
C HIS A 124 3.69 -5.87 -5.67
N PHE A 125 4.72 -5.38 -6.39
CA PHE A 125 5.18 -3.99 -6.26
C PHE A 125 4.04 -2.99 -6.49
N THR A 126 3.30 -3.14 -7.60
CA THR A 126 2.24 -2.19 -7.95
C THR A 126 1.13 -2.16 -6.90
N GLN A 127 0.87 -3.28 -6.21
CA GLN A 127 -0.07 -3.32 -5.09
C GLN A 127 0.50 -2.69 -3.80
N VAL A 128 1.79 -2.85 -3.48
CA VAL A 128 2.43 -2.20 -2.31
C VAL A 128 2.29 -0.67 -2.40
N VAL A 129 2.53 -0.10 -3.58
CA VAL A 129 2.49 1.37 -3.80
C VAL A 129 1.15 1.90 -4.32
N TRP A 130 0.12 1.05 -4.49
CA TRP A 130 -1.17 1.45 -5.06
C TRP A 130 -1.83 2.58 -4.26
N SER A 131 -1.98 3.76 -4.86
CA SER A 131 -2.31 4.98 -4.11
C SER A 131 -3.67 4.93 -3.41
N ASP A 132 -4.66 4.24 -3.99
CA ASP A 132 -6.01 4.11 -3.41
C ASP A 132 -6.10 3.08 -2.27
N SER A 133 -5.15 2.15 -2.14
CA SER A 133 -5.17 1.15 -1.07
C SER A 133 -4.76 1.81 0.25
N ILE A 134 -5.69 1.89 1.20
CA ILE A 134 -5.55 2.64 2.47
C ILE A 134 -5.57 1.75 3.72
N GLN A 135 -5.96 0.48 3.57
CA GLN A 135 -5.96 -0.50 4.65
C GLN A 135 -5.18 -1.74 4.22
N LEU A 136 -4.33 -2.21 5.14
CA LEU A 136 -3.57 -3.45 5.06
C LEU A 136 -4.11 -4.41 6.11
N GLY A 137 -4.26 -5.67 5.76
CA GLY A 137 -4.23 -6.77 6.72
C GLY A 137 -3.15 -7.75 6.32
N ILE A 138 -2.39 -8.27 7.28
CA ILE A 138 -1.30 -9.22 6.99
C ILE A 138 -1.26 -10.34 8.03
N GLY A 139 -0.98 -11.54 7.55
CA GLY A 139 -0.87 -12.76 8.35
C GLY A 139 0.31 -13.62 7.93
N VAL A 140 0.82 -14.41 8.86
CA VAL A 140 1.98 -15.28 8.67
C VAL A 140 1.75 -16.63 9.33
N ALA A 141 2.15 -17.71 8.66
CA ALA A 141 2.10 -19.05 9.23
C ALA A 141 3.30 -19.90 8.83
N LEU A 142 3.70 -20.80 9.73
CA LEU A 142 4.73 -21.80 9.47
C LEU A 142 4.08 -23.16 9.20
N THR A 143 4.72 -23.98 8.37
CA THR A 143 4.45 -25.42 8.27
C THR A 143 4.71 -26.12 9.62
N SER A 144 4.17 -27.32 9.82
CA SER A 144 4.27 -28.05 11.09
C SER A 144 5.71 -28.45 11.49
N ASP A 145 6.64 -28.50 10.54
CA ASP A 145 8.08 -28.71 10.76
C ASP A 145 8.87 -27.39 10.97
N ASN A 146 8.15 -26.26 10.94
CA ASN A 146 8.66 -24.88 10.95
C ASN A 146 9.66 -24.57 9.83
N LYS A 147 9.67 -25.29 8.71
CA LYS A 147 10.65 -25.08 7.62
C LYS A 147 10.19 -24.12 6.53
N THR A 148 8.89 -23.96 6.34
CA THR A 148 8.32 -23.04 5.34
C THR A 148 7.47 -22.00 6.06
N ALA A 149 7.71 -20.72 5.78
CA ALA A 149 6.80 -19.64 6.15
C ALA A 149 5.94 -19.23 4.95
N TYR A 150 4.66 -18.99 5.19
CA TYR A 150 3.71 -18.42 4.25
C TYR A 150 3.20 -17.09 4.80
N VAL A 151 3.19 -16.05 3.96
CA VAL A 151 2.71 -14.72 4.31
C VAL A 151 1.67 -14.29 3.29
N VAL A 152 0.56 -13.75 3.81
CA VAL A 152 -0.56 -13.22 3.02
C VAL A 152 -0.74 -11.76 3.44
N ALA A 153 -0.71 -10.84 2.48
CA ALA A 153 -1.12 -9.45 2.68
C ALA A 153 -2.36 -9.16 1.83
N ASN A 154 -3.44 -8.71 2.47
CA ASN A 154 -4.66 -8.28 1.81
C ASN A 154 -4.83 -6.76 1.90
N TYR A 155 -5.30 -6.15 0.81
CA TYR A 155 -5.33 -4.69 0.63
C TYR A 155 -6.75 -4.19 0.37
N TYR A 156 -7.15 -3.08 1.00
CA TYR A 156 -8.45 -2.45 0.75
C TYR A 156 -8.35 -0.92 0.58
N PRO A 157 -9.01 -0.33 -0.44
CA PRO A 157 -9.49 -0.97 -1.66
C PRO A 157 -8.42 -1.81 -2.40
N PRO A 158 -8.84 -2.81 -3.20
CA PRO A 158 -7.95 -3.58 -4.08
C PRO A 158 -7.20 -2.70 -5.07
N GLY A 159 -5.95 -3.08 -5.37
CA GLY A 159 -5.16 -2.47 -6.42
C GLY A 159 -5.20 -3.24 -7.75
N ASN A 160 -4.22 -2.95 -8.61
CA ASN A 160 -3.96 -3.65 -9.87
C ASN A 160 -5.14 -3.68 -10.88
N TYR A 161 -6.05 -2.71 -10.79
CA TYR A 161 -7.11 -2.54 -11.78
C TYR A 161 -6.54 -2.17 -13.15
N ALA A 162 -6.95 -2.92 -14.18
CA ALA A 162 -6.64 -2.63 -15.57
C ALA A 162 -6.96 -1.17 -15.93
N ASN A 163 -6.08 -0.55 -16.73
CA ASN A 163 -6.15 0.85 -17.16
C ASN A 163 -6.01 1.91 -16.05
N GLN A 164 -5.79 1.54 -14.79
CA GLN A 164 -5.60 2.51 -13.69
C GLN A 164 -4.13 2.68 -13.26
N PHE A 165 -3.23 1.77 -13.66
CA PHE A 165 -1.82 1.75 -13.27
C PHE A 165 -1.10 3.10 -13.39
N ALA A 166 -1.28 3.83 -14.50
CA ALA A 166 -0.66 5.14 -14.72
C ALA A 166 -1.04 6.20 -13.67
N ALA A 167 -2.24 6.13 -13.12
CA ALA A 167 -2.76 7.06 -12.12
C ALA A 167 -2.59 6.57 -10.67
N LYS A 168 -2.31 5.27 -10.47
CA LYS A 168 -2.34 4.61 -9.15
C LYS A 168 -1.01 4.01 -8.70
N VAL A 169 -0.04 3.88 -9.61
CA VAL A 169 1.35 3.51 -9.32
C VAL A 169 2.22 4.76 -9.48
N PRO A 170 2.33 5.62 -8.45
CA PRO A 170 3.13 6.83 -8.53
C PRO A 170 4.61 6.49 -8.77
N PRO A 171 5.36 7.29 -9.56
CA PRO A 171 6.81 7.16 -9.66
C PRO A 171 7.48 7.49 -8.32
N VAL A 172 8.80 7.24 -8.23
CA VAL A 172 9.58 7.70 -7.09
C VAL A 172 9.51 9.23 -6.97
N CYS A 173 9.47 9.76 -5.75
CA CYS A 173 9.45 11.19 -5.51
C CYS A 173 10.68 11.86 -6.17
N SER A 174 10.47 12.97 -6.85
CA SER A 174 11.58 13.90 -7.10
C SER A 174 12.03 14.46 -5.74
N VAL A 175 13.22 14.08 -5.29
CA VAL A 175 13.88 14.82 -4.21
C VAL A 175 14.01 16.26 -4.71
N ALA A 176 13.44 17.20 -3.97
CA ALA A 176 13.62 18.62 -4.25
C ALA A 176 15.06 18.99 -3.93
N THR A 177 15.97 18.76 -4.87
CA THR A 177 17.34 19.23 -4.78
C THR A 177 17.29 20.75 -4.79
N THR A 178 17.33 21.35 -3.60
CA THR A 178 17.66 22.76 -3.40
C THR A 178 19.12 22.97 -3.76
N THR A 179 19.45 22.77 -5.04
CA THR A 179 20.62 23.33 -5.68
C THR A 179 20.37 24.83 -5.74
N SER A 180 20.69 25.52 -4.63
CA SER A 180 20.95 26.95 -4.64
C SER A 180 22.21 27.18 -5.49
N SER A 181 22.01 27.16 -6.81
CA SER A 181 23.07 27.43 -7.78
C SER A 181 23.54 28.87 -7.54
N PRO A 182 24.83 29.12 -7.32
CA PRO A 182 25.31 30.46 -7.03
C PRO A 182 25.08 31.34 -8.26
N SER A 183 24.23 32.35 -8.12
CA SER A 183 23.94 33.32 -9.17
C SER A 183 25.22 34.09 -9.51
N THR A 184 25.86 33.74 -10.62
CA THR A 184 26.95 34.53 -11.18
C THR A 184 26.41 35.86 -11.68
N SER A 185 26.76 36.92 -10.96
CA SER A 185 26.49 38.29 -11.34
C SER A 185 27.28 38.66 -12.60
N SER A 186 26.59 38.95 -13.70
CA SER A 186 27.15 39.71 -14.82
C SER A 186 26.22 40.87 -15.17
N SER A 187 26.73 42.07 -14.97
CA SER A 187 26.04 43.34 -15.21
C SER A 187 26.44 43.94 -16.55
N SER A 188 25.47 44.20 -17.43
CA SER A 188 25.64 45.14 -18.54
C SER A 188 24.32 45.79 -18.98
N SER A 189 24.22 47.09 -18.72
CA SER A 189 23.46 48.07 -19.53
C SER A 189 23.89 48.00 -21.00
N SER A 190 23.14 48.41 -22.03
CA SER A 190 21.87 49.16 -22.17
C SER A 190 21.39 48.96 -23.63
N SER A 191 20.12 49.05 -23.99
CA SER A 191 19.47 50.31 -24.40
C SER A 191 18.11 50.03 -25.08
N ASN A 192 17.23 51.03 -25.11
CA ASN A 192 15.93 51.07 -25.82
C ASN A 192 15.86 52.45 -26.52
N PRO A 193 15.26 52.61 -27.71
CA PRO A 193 13.83 52.94 -27.75
C PRO A 193 13.02 52.47 -29.00
N SER A 194 11.70 52.32 -28.85
CA SER A 194 10.61 52.76 -29.77
C SER A 194 10.58 52.30 -31.26
N SER A 195 9.44 52.14 -31.96
CA SER A 195 8.01 52.34 -31.63
C SER A 195 7.05 51.75 -32.70
N SER A 196 5.79 51.55 -32.31
CA SER A 196 4.53 51.78 -33.08
C SER A 196 4.18 51.00 -34.37
N SER A 197 2.98 50.38 -34.32
CA SER A 197 1.86 50.46 -35.31
C SER A 197 1.97 49.64 -36.64
N THR A 198 0.90 49.13 -37.29
CA THR A 198 -0.56 49.37 -37.16
C THR A 198 -1.40 48.21 -37.76
N SER A 199 -2.49 47.82 -37.08
CA SER A 199 -3.90 47.60 -37.52
C SER A 199 -4.35 46.75 -38.74
N SER A 200 -5.59 46.23 -38.58
CA SER A 200 -6.55 45.75 -39.61
C SER A 200 -6.24 44.36 -40.19
N GLY A 201 -7.15 43.39 -40.34
CA GLY A 201 -8.62 43.31 -40.48
C GLY A 201 -8.86 42.12 -41.46
N SER A 202 -9.97 41.37 -41.55
CA SER A 202 -11.33 41.50 -41.01
C SER A 202 -12.03 40.11 -41.07
N THR A 203 -13.22 40.00 -40.47
CA THR A 203 -14.43 39.17 -40.79
C THR A 203 -14.34 38.10 -41.93
N SER A 204 -14.98 36.92 -41.89
CA SER A 204 -16.38 36.68 -41.44
C SER A 204 -16.84 35.20 -41.44
N THR A 205 -17.89 34.89 -40.64
CA THR A 205 -19.04 33.96 -40.91
C THR A 205 -18.81 32.47 -41.27
N SER A 206 -19.66 31.51 -40.88
CA SER A 206 -20.84 31.47 -39.99
C SER A 206 -21.36 30.02 -39.84
N SER A 207 -22.26 29.77 -38.86
CA SER A 207 -23.39 28.77 -38.90
C SER A 207 -23.05 27.26 -39.05
N SER A 208 -23.81 26.25 -38.60
CA SER A 208 -25.04 26.05 -37.79
C SER A 208 -25.25 24.52 -37.65
N SER A 209 -25.95 23.88 -36.71
CA SER A 209 -26.60 24.21 -35.41
C SER A 209 -27.04 22.86 -34.75
N SER A 210 -27.88 22.86 -33.69
CA SER A 210 -29.00 21.92 -33.36
C SER A 210 -28.83 20.38 -33.53
N SER A 211 -29.35 19.44 -32.72
CA SER A 211 -30.39 19.35 -31.66
C SER A 211 -30.56 17.84 -31.33
N SER A 212 -31.17 17.32 -30.25
CA SER A 212 -31.65 17.79 -28.93
C SER A 212 -32.16 16.55 -28.14
N SER A 213 -32.59 16.71 -26.88
CA SER A 213 -33.65 15.91 -26.17
C SER A 213 -33.44 14.39 -25.95
N SER A 214 -34.05 13.70 -24.97
CA SER A 214 -34.73 14.02 -23.68
C SER A 214 -35.05 12.68 -22.97
N GLY A 215 -35.37 12.70 -21.66
CA GLY A 215 -35.89 11.54 -20.91
C GLY A 215 -34.99 11.16 -19.73
N SER A 216 -35.21 11.62 -18.49
CA SER A 216 -36.38 11.45 -17.62
C SER A 216 -36.60 10.00 -17.17
N ASN A 217 -36.15 9.67 -15.96
CA ASN A 217 -37.09 9.05 -15.01
C ASN A 217 -36.75 9.41 -13.56
N GLN A 218 -37.80 9.58 -12.77
CA GLN A 218 -37.77 10.07 -11.39
C GLN A 218 -38.54 9.06 -10.53
N SER A 219 -37.97 8.60 -9.42
CA SER A 219 -38.70 7.79 -8.43
C SER A 219 -38.24 8.15 -7.03
N THR A 220 -39.17 8.70 -6.25
CA THR A 220 -39.00 9.13 -4.86
C THR A 220 -39.55 8.09 -3.89
N SER A 221 -38.88 7.89 -2.75
CA SER A 221 -39.58 7.59 -1.48
C SER A 221 -38.77 7.98 -0.24
N THR A 222 -39.34 8.92 0.52
CA THR A 222 -39.14 9.17 1.98
C THR A 222 -39.57 7.91 2.78
N ALA A 223 -39.22 7.64 4.04
CA ALA A 223 -38.41 8.29 5.09
C ALA A 223 -37.76 7.17 5.96
N GLY A 224 -37.24 7.31 7.20
CA GLY A 224 -37.14 8.40 8.17
C GLY A 224 -36.77 7.86 9.58
N SER A 225 -36.40 8.75 10.52
CA SER A 225 -36.03 8.48 11.94
C SER A 225 -34.73 7.67 12.15
N GLY A 226 -33.82 7.98 13.10
CA GLY A 226 -33.81 9.05 14.10
C GLY A 226 -33.52 8.49 15.51
N SER A 227 -32.26 8.45 15.94
CA SER A 227 -31.89 8.35 17.36
C SER A 227 -30.47 8.84 17.62
N THR A 228 -30.35 9.77 18.56
CA THR A 228 -29.10 10.35 19.07
C THR A 228 -28.70 9.69 20.39
N SER A 229 -27.43 9.32 20.58
CA SER A 229 -26.77 9.46 21.90
C SER A 229 -25.26 9.16 21.89
N ASN A 230 -24.50 10.14 22.36
CA ASN A 230 -23.32 10.03 23.25
C ASN A 230 -22.04 9.32 22.77
N THR A 231 -21.11 10.14 22.27
CA THR A 231 -19.66 9.92 22.28
C THR A 231 -19.07 10.18 23.68
N PRO A 232 -18.24 9.29 24.25
CA PRO A 232 -17.24 9.65 25.25
C PRO A 232 -15.89 9.89 24.57
N SER A 233 -15.36 11.10 24.69
CA SER A 233 -14.02 11.46 24.23
C SER A 233 -12.94 10.89 25.17
N THR A 234 -12.06 10.03 24.68
CA THR A 234 -10.80 9.67 25.35
C THR A 234 -9.62 9.90 24.41
N THR A 235 -8.86 10.96 24.69
CA THR A 235 -7.58 11.28 24.03
C THR A 235 -6.51 10.29 24.49
N GLY A 236 -6.33 9.19 23.76
CA GLY A 236 -5.22 8.26 23.93
C GLY A 236 -4.11 8.55 22.91
N ALA A 237 -3.03 9.20 23.34
CA ALA A 237 -1.85 9.37 22.50
C ALA A 237 -1.23 7.98 22.20
N ALA A 238 -1.12 7.64 20.92
CA ALA A 238 -0.45 6.41 20.51
C ALA A 238 1.05 6.54 20.76
N ASN A 239 1.55 5.86 21.80
CA ASN A 239 2.98 5.74 22.05
C ASN A 239 3.63 4.90 20.95
N SER A 240 4.13 5.57 19.91
CA SER A 240 4.94 4.95 18.87
C SER A 240 6.22 4.37 19.49
N ALA A 241 6.43 3.06 19.33
CA ALA A 241 7.71 2.45 19.72
C ALA A 241 8.87 3.09 18.93
N PRO A 242 10.05 3.29 19.54
CA PRO A 242 11.16 3.97 18.89
C PRO A 242 11.65 3.20 17.65
N ILE A 243 11.72 3.89 16.52
CA ILE A 243 12.19 3.34 15.24
C ILE A 243 13.66 2.94 15.39
N ASN A 244 13.97 1.68 15.13
CA ASN A 244 15.35 1.20 15.12
C ASN A 244 16.05 1.57 13.80
N TRP A 245 16.64 2.76 13.79
CA TRP A 245 17.32 3.33 12.61
C TRP A 245 18.50 2.50 12.07
N SER A 246 19.13 1.65 12.89
CA SER A 246 20.30 0.87 12.46
C SER A 246 20.03 0.00 11.23
N TYR A 247 18.84 -0.61 11.15
CA TYR A 247 18.45 -1.50 10.05
C TYR A 247 18.27 -0.76 8.71
N TYR A 248 17.82 0.50 8.73
CA TYR A 248 17.66 1.31 7.52
C TYR A 248 19.01 1.68 6.89
N PHE A 249 20.03 1.98 7.72
CA PHE A 249 21.37 2.30 7.23
C PHE A 249 22.06 1.12 6.55
N TYR A 250 21.88 -0.12 7.03
CA TYR A 250 22.44 -1.31 6.37
C TYR A 250 21.84 -1.55 4.98
N ASN A 251 20.53 -1.34 4.80
CA ASN A 251 19.87 -1.55 3.51
C ASN A 251 20.20 -0.43 2.49
N LEU A 252 20.40 0.81 2.94
CA LEU A 252 20.97 1.88 2.10
C LEU A 252 22.40 1.55 1.62
N TRP A 253 23.22 0.94 2.48
CA TRP A 253 24.56 0.49 2.09
C TRP A 253 24.53 -0.67 1.09
N ALA A 254 23.65 -1.66 1.29
CA ALA A 254 23.47 -2.78 0.36
C ALA A 254 23.01 -2.30 -1.03
N ALA A 255 22.09 -1.33 -1.10
CA ALA A 255 21.65 -0.74 -2.37
C ALA A 255 22.78 0.01 -3.10
N LEU A 256 23.66 0.71 -2.38
CA LEU A 256 24.82 1.39 -2.96
C LEU A 256 25.87 0.39 -3.50
N VAL A 257 26.09 -0.74 -2.81
CA VAL A 257 27.01 -1.79 -3.27
C VAL A 257 26.56 -2.43 -4.59
N ILE A 258 25.25 -2.62 -4.81
CA ILE A 258 24.72 -3.18 -6.06
C ILE A 258 24.96 -2.26 -7.27
N ILE A 259 24.95 -0.94 -7.06
CA ILE A 259 25.23 0.06 -8.12
C ILE A 259 26.71 0.03 -8.54
N SER A 260 27.63 -0.22 -7.60
CA SER A 260 29.08 -0.31 -7.91
C SER A 260 29.50 -1.54 -8.72
N VAL A 261 28.69 -2.61 -8.76
CA VAL A 261 29.04 -3.85 -9.49
C VAL A 261 28.65 -3.80 -10.97
N HIS A 262 27.88 -2.80 -11.42
CA HIS A 262 27.45 -2.63 -12.82
C HIS A 262 28.30 -1.62 -13.62
N PHE A 263 29.44 -1.19 -13.09
CA PHE A 263 30.41 -0.32 -13.77
C PHE A 263 31.84 -0.88 -13.66
N HIS A 264 32.07 -2.10 -14.18
CA HIS A 264 33.38 -2.64 -14.60
C HIS A 264 33.15 -3.59 -15.79
#